data_AF-A0A654EG22-F1
#
_entry.id   AF-A0A654EG22-F1
#
_cell.length_a   1.000
_cell.length_b   1.000
_cell.length_c   1.000
_cell.angle_alpha   90.00
_cell.angle_beta   90.00
_cell.angle_gamma   90.00
#
_symmetry.space_group_name_H-M   'P 1'
#
loop_
_entity.id
_entity.type
_entity.pdbx_description
1 polymer ?
#
loop_
_entity_poly.entity_id
_entity_poly.type
_entity_poly.pdbx_seq_one_letter_code
_entity_poly.pdbx_strand_id
1 'polypeptide(L)'
;MIKPGQTKNLLGFGYDRVLDDYKIVTIIDQKTYIFTFKESSWRESKLIPSSDCFFKERTGTVVDNCMYWIANRFNKEKFILCFDFVNEEYSKLNVPMMLSGLEFNSWLDVSRGELCVINHYPSVDDNLCVCRREIRSGKKIARWDSDPWMNVAGNDDEPVDIRFVCIAKNDEVFVVVRCRSKEEEDNVFVYNKEQNEFIEVLFSSHLKVLGCMTKLM
;
A
#
# COMPACT_ATOMS: atom_id res chain seq x y z
N MET A 1 -1.13 -18.88 20.81
CA MET A 1 0.21 -18.35 21.10
C MET A 1 0.92 -18.05 19.78
N ILE A 2 1.26 -16.79 19.54
CA ILE A 2 2.06 -16.36 18.39
C ILE A 2 3.51 -16.73 18.70
N LYS A 3 4.19 -17.47 17.80
CA LYS A 3 5.61 -17.78 18.01
C LYS A 3 6.47 -16.57 17.63
N PRO A 4 7.53 -16.24 18.40
CA PRO A 4 8.48 -15.20 18.02
C PRO A 4 9.04 -15.47 16.62
N GLY A 5 9.09 -14.44 15.76
CA GLY A 5 9.58 -14.54 14.38
C GLY A 5 8.55 -14.94 13.32
N GLN A 6 7.27 -15.16 13.66
CA GLN A 6 6.22 -15.30 12.64
C GLN A 6 5.84 -13.94 12.04
N THR A 7 6.37 -13.64 10.86
CA THR A 7 6.12 -12.40 10.08
C THR A 7 4.90 -12.49 9.15
N LYS A 8 3.94 -13.38 9.44
CA LYS A 8 2.80 -13.65 8.54
C LYS A 8 1.55 -12.80 8.80
N ASN A 9 1.49 -12.11 9.94
CA ASN A 9 0.30 -11.35 10.33
C ASN A 9 0.36 -9.94 9.75
N LEU A 10 -0.80 -9.37 9.42
CA LEU A 10 -0.85 -7.94 9.11
C LEU A 10 -0.53 -7.16 10.37
N LEU A 11 0.25 -6.10 10.21
CA LEU A 11 0.61 -5.20 11.28
C LEU A 11 0.27 -3.78 10.85
N GLY A 12 -0.29 -3.02 11.78
CA GLY A 12 -0.47 -1.59 11.67
C GLY A 12 -0.09 -0.92 12.97
N PHE A 13 0.50 0.25 12.87
CA PHE A 13 0.86 1.09 13.99
C PHE A 13 0.17 2.43 13.81
N GLY A 14 -0.37 3.01 14.87
CA GLY A 14 -1.01 4.30 14.76
C GLY A 14 -1.33 4.91 16.11
N TYR A 15 -2.02 6.04 16.06
CA TYR A 15 -2.29 6.86 17.23
C TYR A 15 -3.80 7.09 17.37
N ASP A 16 -4.33 6.78 18.54
CA ASP A 16 -5.67 7.16 18.97
C ASP A 16 -5.57 8.53 19.65
N ARG A 17 -6.02 9.56 18.94
CA ARG A 17 -5.98 10.95 19.42
C ARG A 17 -6.98 11.26 20.53
N VAL A 18 -7.99 10.43 20.75
CA VAL A 18 -9.01 10.66 21.80
C VAL A 18 -8.51 10.09 23.13
N LEU A 19 -7.95 8.89 23.10
CA LEU A 19 -7.34 8.28 24.28
C LEU A 19 -5.88 8.72 24.48
N ASP A 20 -5.33 9.46 23.52
CA ASP A 20 -3.93 9.89 23.49
C ASP A 20 -2.98 8.69 23.68
N ASP A 21 -3.22 7.62 22.90
CA ASP A 21 -2.48 6.36 23.04
C ASP A 21 -2.00 5.86 21.69
N TYR A 22 -0.81 5.27 21.68
CA TYR A 22 -0.35 4.54 20.52
C TYR A 22 -0.94 3.14 20.53
N LYS A 23 -1.25 2.63 19.34
CA LYS A 23 -1.83 1.31 19.15
C LYS A 23 -1.06 0.54 18.09
N ILE A 24 -0.81 -0.74 18.37
CA ILE A 24 -0.44 -1.71 17.33
C ILE A 24 -1.67 -2.57 17.07
N VAL A 25 -2.10 -2.65 15.83
CA VAL A 25 -3.15 -3.55 15.38
C VAL A 25 -2.53 -4.71 14.61
N THR A 26 -2.97 -5.93 14.89
CA THR A 26 -2.62 -7.11 14.10
C THR A 26 -3.82 -7.97 13.81
N ILE A 27 -3.79 -8.65 12.67
CA ILE A 27 -4.84 -9.55 12.24
C ILE A 27 -4.28 -10.97 12.20
N ILE A 28 -4.94 -11.87 12.93
CA ILE A 28 -4.57 -13.28 13.05
C ILE A 28 -5.84 -14.10 12.95
N ASP A 29 -5.89 -15.04 12.00
CA ASP A 29 -7.06 -15.89 11.79
C ASP A 29 -8.38 -15.09 11.70
N GLN A 30 -8.36 -13.96 10.98
CA GLN A 30 -9.47 -13.02 10.80
C GLN A 30 -9.95 -12.28 12.07
N LYS A 31 -9.23 -12.47 13.18
CA LYS A 31 -9.44 -11.74 14.43
C LYS A 31 -8.46 -10.59 14.54
N THR A 32 -8.95 -9.49 15.10
CA THR A 32 -8.18 -8.27 15.33
C THR A 32 -7.66 -8.29 16.75
N TYR A 33 -6.37 -8.08 16.91
CA TYR A 33 -5.73 -7.89 18.20
C TYR A 33 -5.11 -6.49 18.24
N ILE A 34 -5.34 -5.79 19.34
CA ILE A 34 -4.86 -4.42 19.55
C ILE A 34 -3.99 -4.42 20.79
N PHE A 35 -2.77 -3.93 20.63
CA PHE A 35 -1.90 -3.56 21.74
C PHE A 35 -2.04 -2.06 21.99
N THR A 36 -2.28 -1.68 23.23
CA THR A 36 -2.30 -0.29 23.70
C THR A 36 -1.05 -0.02 24.52
N PHE A 37 -0.37 1.10 24.28
CA PHE A 37 0.87 1.39 24.98
C PHE A 37 0.61 1.80 26.43
N LYS A 38 -0.45 2.59 26.69
CA LYS A 38 -0.82 3.01 28.04
C LYS A 38 -1.12 1.83 28.97
N GLU A 39 -1.82 0.81 28.49
CA GLU A 39 -2.13 -0.40 29.28
C GLU A 39 -1.05 -1.47 29.17
N SER A 40 -0.13 -1.34 28.19
CA SER A 40 0.94 -2.30 27.90
C SER A 40 0.43 -3.73 27.74
N SER A 41 -0.73 -3.90 27.12
CA SER A 41 -1.38 -5.20 26.99
C SER A 41 -2.05 -5.38 25.63
N TRP A 42 -2.20 -6.65 25.23
CA TRP A 42 -2.97 -7.04 24.04
C TRP A 42 -4.40 -7.37 24.43
N ARG A 43 -5.34 -6.95 23.60
CA ARG A 43 -6.73 -7.42 23.67
C ARG A 43 -7.28 -7.77 22.30
N GLU A 44 -8.24 -8.69 22.29
CA GLU A 44 -9.05 -8.98 21.12
C GLU A 44 -10.02 -7.82 20.87
N SER A 45 -10.20 -7.43 19.62
CA SER A 45 -11.15 -6.41 19.17
C SER A 45 -12.16 -7.03 18.19
N LYS A 46 -12.86 -6.19 17.42
CA LYS A 46 -13.90 -6.59 16.48
C LYS A 46 -13.34 -7.53 15.40
N LEU A 47 -14.19 -8.45 14.93
CA LEU A 47 -13.91 -9.28 13.78
C LEU A 47 -13.85 -8.43 12.49
N ILE A 48 -13.06 -8.89 11.53
CA ILE A 48 -13.03 -8.26 10.20
C ILE A 48 -14.39 -8.49 9.52
N PRO A 49 -14.97 -7.47 8.87
CA PRO A 49 -16.30 -7.55 8.25
C PRO A 49 -16.38 -8.40 6.97
N SER A 50 -15.39 -9.27 6.69
CA SER A 50 -15.39 -10.15 5.51
C SER A 50 -14.57 -11.40 5.82
N SER A 51 -15.24 -12.54 5.99
CA SER A 51 -14.55 -13.80 6.27
C SER A 51 -13.88 -14.42 5.05
N ASP A 52 -14.17 -13.88 3.87
CA ASP A 52 -13.67 -14.31 2.56
C ASP A 52 -12.49 -13.46 2.04
N CYS A 53 -12.02 -12.48 2.83
CA CYS A 53 -10.92 -11.63 2.40
C CYS A 53 -9.55 -12.18 2.82
N PHE A 54 -8.56 -11.94 1.98
CA PHE A 54 -7.15 -12.22 2.24
C PHE A 54 -6.28 -11.06 1.77
N PHE A 55 -5.06 -11.00 2.28
CA PHE A 55 -4.13 -9.90 2.03
C PHE A 55 -2.88 -10.47 1.36
N LYS A 56 -2.56 -9.95 0.17
CA LYS A 56 -1.33 -10.30 -0.55
C LYS A 56 -0.15 -9.56 0.11
N GLU A 57 -0.27 -8.24 0.20
CA GLU A 57 0.65 -7.35 0.88
C GLU A 57 0.27 -7.23 2.37
N ARG A 58 1.26 -7.37 3.25
CA ARG A 58 1.05 -7.33 4.71
C ARG A 58 1.32 -5.96 5.31
N THR A 59 1.94 -5.09 4.55
CA THR A 59 2.15 -3.69 4.89
C THR A 59 0.87 -2.93 4.57
N GLY A 60 0.46 -2.05 5.49
CA GLY A 60 -0.54 -1.05 5.15
C GLY A 60 -0.02 0.34 5.44
N THR A 61 -0.89 1.31 5.23
CA THR A 61 -0.56 2.72 5.22
C THR A 61 -1.44 3.46 6.20
N VAL A 62 -0.85 4.35 6.99
CA VAL A 62 -1.55 5.14 8.00
C VAL A 62 -1.81 6.55 7.45
N VAL A 63 -3.06 7.00 7.50
CA VAL A 63 -3.47 8.38 7.17
C VAL A 63 -4.60 8.77 8.12
N ASP A 64 -4.55 9.98 8.69
CA ASP A 64 -5.62 10.54 9.54
C ASP A 64 -6.14 9.57 10.62
N ASN A 65 -5.23 8.99 11.41
CA ASN A 65 -5.57 8.05 12.49
C ASN A 65 -6.32 6.78 12.01
N CYS A 66 -6.22 6.46 10.73
CA CYS A 66 -6.76 5.25 10.14
C CYS A 66 -5.65 4.44 9.49
N MET A 67 -5.73 3.12 9.64
CA MET A 67 -4.85 2.17 8.97
C MET A 67 -5.56 1.59 7.75
N TYR A 68 -4.87 1.56 6.61
CA TYR A 68 -5.42 1.10 5.34
C TYR A 68 -4.61 -0.07 4.79
N TRP A 69 -5.30 -1.11 4.33
CA TRP A 69 -4.71 -2.25 3.62
C TRP A 69 -5.47 -2.56 2.35
N ILE A 70 -4.78 -3.12 1.36
CA ILE A 70 -5.45 -3.71 0.19
C ILE A 70 -5.85 -5.14 0.54
N ALA A 71 -7.14 -5.39 0.50
CA ALA A 71 -7.73 -6.70 0.70
C ALA A 71 -8.23 -7.25 -0.65
N ASN A 72 -8.05 -8.55 -0.84
CA ASN A 72 -8.52 -9.30 -1.99
C ASN A 72 -9.59 -10.28 -1.54
N ARG A 73 -10.51 -10.62 -2.44
CA ARG A 73 -11.48 -11.71 -2.27
C ARG A 73 -11.20 -12.82 -3.27
N PHE A 74 -11.75 -14.00 -2.98
CA PHE A 74 -11.61 -15.17 -3.88
C PHE A 74 -12.23 -14.96 -5.27
N ASN A 75 -13.25 -14.11 -5.38
CA ASN A 75 -13.87 -13.71 -6.66
C ASN A 75 -13.05 -12.68 -7.46
N LYS A 76 -11.77 -12.46 -7.10
CA LYS A 76 -10.85 -11.46 -7.67
C LYS A 76 -11.22 -10.00 -7.42
N GLU A 77 -12.23 -9.71 -6.59
CA GLU A 77 -12.53 -8.34 -6.16
C GLU A 77 -11.43 -7.82 -5.23
N LYS A 78 -11.05 -6.55 -5.41
CA LYS A 78 -10.15 -5.82 -4.50
C LYS A 78 -10.87 -4.66 -3.86
N PHE A 79 -10.60 -4.45 -2.58
CA PHE A 79 -11.09 -3.30 -1.83
C PHE A 79 -10.02 -2.82 -0.84
N ILE A 80 -10.18 -1.62 -0.33
CA ILE A 80 -9.32 -1.08 0.73
C ILE A 80 -10.05 -1.29 2.05
N LEU A 81 -9.44 -2.06 2.94
CA LEU A 81 -9.90 -2.19 4.32
C LEU A 81 -9.31 -1.05 5.14
N CYS A 82 -10.16 -0.29 5.80
CA CYS A 82 -9.79 0.79 6.70
C CYS A 82 -10.11 0.38 8.14
N PHE A 83 -9.18 0.59 9.06
CA PHE A 83 -9.37 0.45 10.49
C PHE A 83 -9.14 1.80 11.17
N ASP A 84 -10.17 2.32 11.84
CA ASP A 84 -10.11 3.56 12.61
C ASP A 84 -9.53 3.27 14.00
N PHE A 85 -8.40 3.89 14.35
CA PHE A 85 -7.77 3.67 15.66
C PHE A 85 -8.56 4.24 16.84
N VAL A 86 -9.41 5.25 16.61
CA VAL A 86 -10.22 5.91 17.64
C VAL A 86 -11.47 5.09 17.95
N ASN A 87 -12.25 4.77 16.91
CA ASN A 87 -13.51 4.04 17.09
C ASN A 87 -13.33 2.52 17.10
N GLU A 88 -12.14 2.05 16.70
CA GLU A 88 -11.82 0.63 16.54
C GLU A 88 -12.81 -0.09 15.63
N GLU A 89 -13.12 0.58 14.52
CA GLU A 89 -14.11 0.15 13.56
C GLU A 89 -13.52 -0.02 12.18
N TYR A 90 -14.05 -1.02 11.50
CA TYR A 90 -13.72 -1.29 10.12
C TYR A 90 -14.68 -0.57 9.18
N SER A 91 -14.12 0.00 8.12
CA SER A 91 -14.86 0.45 6.95
C SER A 91 -14.21 -0.08 5.68
N LYS A 92 -15.00 -0.15 4.60
CA LYS A 92 -14.53 -0.60 3.28
C LYS A 92 -14.57 0.58 2.33
N LEU A 93 -13.51 0.74 1.55
CA LEU A 93 -13.47 1.66 0.42
C LEU A 93 -13.24 0.85 -0.86
N ASN A 94 -13.86 1.28 -1.95
CA ASN A 94 -13.57 0.70 -3.25
C ASN A 94 -12.18 1.16 -3.69
N VAL A 95 -11.38 0.24 -4.21
CA VAL A 95 -10.16 0.58 -4.95
C VAL A 95 -10.61 1.39 -6.18
N PRO A 96 -9.91 2.47 -6.56
CA PRO A 96 -10.12 3.13 -7.83
C PRO A 96 -9.79 2.15 -8.95
N MET A 97 -10.82 1.46 -9.44
CA MET A 97 -10.69 0.54 -10.55
C MET A 97 -11.06 1.31 -11.82
N MET A 98 -10.05 1.67 -12.60
CA MET A 98 -10.26 2.39 -13.87
C MET A 98 -10.63 1.45 -15.01
N LEU A 99 -10.18 0.19 -14.97
CA LEU A 99 -10.46 -0.84 -15.98
C LEU A 99 -10.96 -2.13 -15.33
N SER A 100 -12.27 -2.37 -15.44
CA SER A 100 -12.92 -3.55 -14.86
C SER A 100 -12.48 -4.84 -15.57
N GLY A 101 -12.22 -5.90 -14.80
CA GLY A 101 -11.97 -7.24 -15.33
C GLY A 101 -10.53 -7.54 -15.74
N LEU A 102 -9.63 -6.56 -15.66
CA LEU A 102 -8.19 -6.79 -15.86
C LEU A 102 -7.52 -7.23 -14.56
N GLU A 103 -6.45 -8.01 -14.70
CA GLU A 103 -5.54 -8.26 -13.59
C GLU A 103 -4.58 -7.08 -13.47
N PHE A 104 -4.44 -6.55 -12.26
CA PHE A 104 -3.56 -5.43 -11.94
C PHE A 104 -2.90 -5.66 -10.58
N ASN A 105 -1.80 -4.98 -10.31
CA ASN A 105 -1.20 -4.89 -8.97
C ASN A 105 -1.54 -3.54 -8.34
N SER A 106 -1.58 -3.49 -7.01
CA SER A 106 -1.95 -2.26 -6.29
C SER A 106 -1.09 -2.08 -5.05
N TRP A 107 -0.68 -0.84 -4.79
CA TRP A 107 0.00 -0.42 -3.57
C TRP A 107 -0.71 0.78 -2.94
N LEU A 108 -0.50 0.98 -1.64
CA LEU A 108 -0.99 2.14 -0.91
C LEU A 108 0.17 3.02 -0.50
N ASP A 109 0.03 4.33 -0.67
CA ASP A 109 0.97 5.30 -0.12
C ASP A 109 0.28 6.58 0.34
N VAL A 110 1.07 7.54 0.81
CA VAL A 110 0.63 8.85 1.27
C VAL A 110 1.37 9.91 0.47
N SER A 111 0.63 10.83 -0.13
CA SER A 111 1.17 12.04 -0.76
C SER A 111 0.38 13.22 -0.22
N ARG A 112 1.10 14.26 0.23
CA ARG A 112 0.50 15.49 0.79
C ARG A 112 -0.50 15.25 1.94
N GLY A 113 -0.31 14.18 2.70
CA GLY A 113 -1.20 13.79 3.80
C GLY A 113 -2.46 13.04 3.34
N GLU A 114 -2.62 12.75 2.06
CA GLU A 114 -3.77 12.04 1.51
C GLU A 114 -3.40 10.61 1.10
N LEU A 115 -4.37 9.70 1.27
CA LEU A 115 -4.23 8.31 0.84
C LEU A 115 -4.18 8.24 -0.69
N CYS A 116 -3.16 7.54 -1.19
CA CYS A 116 -2.96 7.28 -2.61
C CYS A 116 -3.01 5.78 -2.88
N VAL A 117 -3.56 5.42 -4.03
CA VAL A 117 -3.54 4.06 -4.55
C VAL A 117 -2.72 4.08 -5.83
N ILE A 118 -1.75 3.20 -5.93
CA ILE A 118 -0.90 3.08 -7.11
C ILE A 118 -1.28 1.77 -7.78
N ASN A 119 -1.77 1.80 -9.02
CA ASN A 119 -2.12 0.61 -9.77
C ASN A 119 -1.14 0.39 -10.91
N HIS A 120 -0.75 -0.85 -11.14
CA HIS A 120 0.02 -1.29 -12.30
C HIS A 120 -0.82 -2.25 -13.14
N TYR A 121 -0.91 -1.99 -14.44
CA TYR A 121 -1.68 -2.75 -15.41
C TYR A 121 -0.73 -3.43 -16.41
N PRO A 122 -0.23 -4.65 -16.12
CA PRO A 122 0.69 -5.36 -17.03
C PRO A 122 0.12 -5.55 -18.44
N SER A 123 -1.20 -5.77 -18.54
CA SER A 123 -1.88 -5.99 -19.82
C SER A 123 -2.17 -4.71 -20.62
N VAL A 124 -1.76 -3.54 -20.13
CA VAL A 124 -1.99 -2.24 -20.77
C VAL A 124 -0.66 -1.51 -20.82
N ASP A 125 0.26 -2.04 -21.62
CA ASP A 125 1.62 -1.50 -21.86
C ASP A 125 2.39 -1.23 -20.55
N ASP A 126 2.25 -2.12 -19.57
CA ASP A 126 2.89 -1.97 -18.24
C ASP A 126 2.66 -0.60 -17.58
N ASN A 127 1.49 0.01 -17.83
CA ASN A 127 1.18 1.33 -17.32
C ASN A 127 0.93 1.33 -15.81
N LEU A 128 1.48 2.35 -15.15
CA LEU A 128 1.28 2.67 -13.76
C LEU A 128 0.40 3.93 -13.65
N CYS A 129 -0.57 3.93 -12.74
CA CYS A 129 -1.34 5.13 -12.42
C CYS A 129 -1.37 5.37 -10.91
N VAL A 130 -1.32 6.64 -10.53
CA VAL A 130 -1.47 7.07 -9.14
C VAL A 130 -2.85 7.71 -9.00
N CYS A 131 -3.69 7.13 -8.18
CA CYS A 131 -5.01 7.63 -7.84
C CYS A 131 -4.98 8.29 -6.45
N ARG A 132 -5.33 9.57 -6.36
CA ARG A 132 -5.41 10.29 -5.08
C ARG A 132 -6.83 10.39 -4.58
N ARG A 133 -7.01 10.21 -3.28
CA ARG A 133 -8.32 10.28 -2.63
C ARG A 133 -8.74 11.72 -2.43
N GLU A 134 -9.68 12.21 -3.24
CA GLU A 134 -10.32 13.51 -3.03
C GLU A 134 -11.39 13.38 -1.94
N ILE A 135 -11.22 14.09 -0.81
CA ILE A 135 -12.25 14.24 0.22
C ILE A 135 -12.91 15.61 0.04
N ARG A 136 -14.06 15.65 -0.62
CA ARG A 136 -14.84 16.90 -0.72
C ARG A 136 -15.49 17.22 0.62
N SER A 137 -15.19 18.39 1.16
CA SER A 137 -15.77 18.88 2.41
C SER A 137 -17.30 18.76 2.39
N GLY A 138 -17.85 18.08 3.39
CA GLY A 138 -19.31 17.94 3.59
C GLY A 138 -20.00 16.73 2.95
N LYS A 139 -19.32 15.88 2.15
CA LYS A 139 -19.89 14.61 1.67
C LYS A 139 -18.98 13.43 2.04
N LYS A 140 -19.56 12.38 2.63
CA LYS A 140 -18.89 11.08 2.91
C LYS A 140 -18.45 10.31 1.64
N ILE A 141 -18.49 10.94 0.47
CA ILE A 141 -18.18 10.30 -0.81
C ILE A 141 -16.73 10.62 -1.15
N ALA A 142 -15.86 9.63 -1.02
CA ALA A 142 -14.51 9.69 -1.57
C ALA A 142 -14.58 9.53 -3.10
N ARG A 143 -13.87 10.39 -3.82
CA ARG A 143 -13.57 10.21 -5.25
C ARG A 143 -12.07 9.98 -5.42
N TRP A 144 -11.71 9.42 -6.57
CA TRP A 144 -10.32 9.17 -6.90
C TRP A 144 -10.00 9.89 -8.20
N ASP A 145 -8.98 10.74 -8.15
CA ASP A 145 -8.43 11.41 -9.32
C ASP A 145 -7.15 10.72 -9.75
N SER A 146 -7.05 10.34 -11.02
CA SER A 146 -5.87 9.66 -11.57
C SER A 146 -4.89 10.65 -12.16
N ASP A 147 -3.62 10.50 -11.81
CA ASP A 147 -2.51 11.08 -12.55
C ASP A 147 -2.44 10.54 -13.99
N PRO A 148 -1.70 11.23 -14.87
CA PRO A 148 -1.29 10.67 -16.15
C PRO A 148 -0.64 9.29 -15.97
N TRP A 149 -0.90 8.40 -16.92
CA TRP A 149 -0.38 7.04 -16.88
C TRP A 149 1.10 7.05 -17.24
N MET A 150 1.88 6.26 -16.50
CA MET A 150 3.33 6.18 -16.62
C MET A 150 3.69 4.79 -17.14
N ASN A 151 4.23 4.71 -18.34
CA ASN A 151 4.69 3.43 -18.90
C ASN A 151 6.00 3.02 -18.21
N VAL A 152 6.03 1.86 -17.57
CA VAL A 152 7.20 1.36 -16.82
C VAL A 152 8.18 0.58 -17.72
N ALA A 153 7.69 -0.08 -18.77
CA ALA A 153 8.51 -0.87 -19.69
C ALA A 153 9.32 0.00 -20.68
N GLY A 154 8.95 1.27 -20.85
CA GLY A 154 9.50 2.12 -21.89
C GLY A 154 9.12 1.62 -23.29
N ASN A 155 10.12 1.49 -24.16
CA ASN A 155 9.95 0.95 -25.52
C ASN A 155 10.25 -0.56 -25.62
N ASP A 156 10.58 -1.21 -24.51
CA ASP A 156 10.89 -2.64 -24.49
C ASP A 156 9.60 -3.46 -24.36
N ASP A 157 9.45 -4.50 -25.17
CA ASP A 157 8.27 -5.39 -25.19
C ASP A 157 8.28 -6.45 -24.07
N GLU A 158 9.28 -6.44 -23.18
CA GLU A 158 9.41 -7.45 -22.12
C GLU A 158 8.61 -7.06 -20.87
N PRO A 159 7.71 -7.93 -20.37
CA PRO A 159 6.84 -7.60 -19.25
C PRO A 159 7.64 -7.37 -17.96
N VAL A 160 7.32 -6.26 -17.29
CA VAL A 160 8.06 -5.82 -16.11
C VAL A 160 7.50 -6.43 -14.82
N ASP A 161 8.38 -6.97 -13.97
CA ASP A 161 8.02 -7.44 -12.63
C ASP A 161 8.26 -6.32 -11.59
N ILE A 162 7.21 -5.55 -11.32
CA ILE A 162 7.24 -4.48 -10.30
C ILE A 162 7.07 -5.08 -8.91
N ARG A 163 8.12 -4.97 -8.09
CA ARG A 163 8.16 -5.49 -6.71
C ARG A 163 7.56 -4.53 -5.70
N PHE A 164 7.79 -3.23 -5.90
CA PHE A 164 7.36 -2.21 -4.96
C PHE A 164 7.23 -0.87 -5.66
N VAL A 165 6.30 -0.05 -5.19
CA VAL A 165 6.12 1.33 -5.65
C VAL A 165 5.85 2.22 -4.46
N CYS A 166 6.46 3.40 -4.44
CA CYS A 166 6.18 4.43 -3.44
C CYS A 166 6.19 5.83 -4.02
N ILE A 167 5.59 6.75 -3.27
CA ILE A 167 5.58 8.18 -3.54
C ILE A 167 6.43 8.84 -2.45
N ALA A 168 7.52 9.48 -2.86
CA ALA A 168 8.34 10.25 -1.95
C ALA A 168 7.66 11.58 -1.57
N LYS A 169 8.20 12.25 -0.55
CA LYS A 169 7.65 13.50 0.00
C LYS A 169 7.42 14.62 -1.03
N ASN A 170 8.18 14.61 -2.14
CA ASN A 170 8.08 15.59 -3.22
C ASN A 170 7.15 15.16 -4.37
N ASP A 171 6.31 14.14 -4.18
CA ASP A 171 5.47 13.52 -5.21
C ASP A 171 6.26 12.90 -6.38
N GLU A 172 7.48 12.45 -6.08
CA GLU A 172 8.29 11.64 -6.97
C GLU A 172 7.87 10.18 -6.81
N VAL A 173 7.59 9.51 -7.92
CA VAL A 173 7.17 8.11 -7.93
C VAL A 173 8.40 7.24 -8.15
N PHE A 174 8.67 6.34 -7.21
CA PHE A 174 9.76 5.38 -7.30
C PHE A 174 9.17 3.98 -7.51
N VAL A 175 9.76 3.23 -8.45
CA VAL A 175 9.41 1.83 -8.70
C VAL A 175 10.64 0.96 -8.50
N VAL A 176 10.44 -0.20 -7.88
CA VAL A 176 11.45 -1.25 -7.77
C VAL A 176 11.06 -2.34 -8.76
N VAL A 177 11.92 -2.56 -9.73
CA VAL A 177 11.69 -3.46 -10.86
C VAL A 177 12.72 -4.58 -10.84
N ARG A 178 12.24 -5.82 -10.98
CA ARG A 178 13.08 -6.97 -11.23
C ARG A 178 13.08 -7.30 -12.73
N CYS A 179 14.25 -7.22 -13.35
CA CYS A 179 14.39 -7.64 -14.74
C CYS A 179 14.45 -9.18 -14.82
N ARG A 180 13.57 -9.80 -15.60
CA ARG A 180 13.53 -11.27 -15.74
C ARG A 180 14.79 -11.86 -16.38
N SER A 181 15.51 -11.10 -17.19
CA SER A 181 16.75 -11.55 -17.86
C SER A 181 18.00 -11.40 -16.99
N LYS A 182 17.92 -10.63 -15.89
CA LYS A 182 19.01 -10.39 -14.93
C LYS A 182 18.51 -10.75 -13.53
N GLU A 183 18.16 -12.03 -13.33
CA GLU A 183 17.38 -12.55 -12.19
C GLU A 183 17.92 -12.21 -10.77
N GLU A 184 19.09 -11.58 -10.64
CA GLU A 184 19.75 -11.36 -9.35
C GLU A 184 19.72 -9.93 -8.81
N GLU A 185 19.32 -8.89 -9.56
CA GLU A 185 19.31 -7.50 -9.06
C GLU A 185 17.97 -6.78 -9.25
N ASP A 186 17.45 -6.22 -8.15
CA ASP A 186 16.35 -5.27 -8.15
C ASP A 186 16.89 -3.89 -8.48
N ASN A 187 16.34 -3.25 -9.51
CA ASN A 187 16.71 -1.90 -9.91
C ASN A 187 15.62 -0.93 -9.44
N VAL A 188 16.04 0.27 -9.04
CA VAL A 188 15.12 1.32 -8.61
C VAL A 188 15.08 2.38 -9.68
N PHE A 189 13.89 2.81 -10.05
CA PHE A 189 13.67 3.89 -11.00
C PHE A 189 12.85 4.99 -10.36
N VAL A 190 13.07 6.22 -10.83
CA VAL A 190 12.25 7.38 -10.49
C VAL A 190 11.59 7.91 -11.75
N TYR A 191 10.31 8.27 -11.67
CA TYR A 191 9.61 8.84 -12.80
C TYR A 191 10.01 10.30 -13.03
N ASN A 192 10.57 10.59 -14.21
CA ASN A 192 10.85 11.94 -14.67
C ASN A 192 9.65 12.50 -15.44
N LYS A 193 9.01 13.51 -14.86
CA LYS A 193 7.82 14.16 -15.43
C LYS A 193 8.12 15.00 -16.68
N GLU A 194 9.33 15.52 -16.82
CA GLU A 194 9.73 16.35 -17.98
C GLU A 194 9.95 15.49 -19.23
N GLN A 195 10.57 14.32 -19.04
CA GLN A 195 10.85 13.36 -20.11
C GLN A 195 9.73 12.33 -20.31
N ASN A 196 8.79 12.26 -19.36
CA ASN A 196 7.70 11.27 -19.35
C ASN A 196 8.22 9.82 -19.39
N GLU A 197 9.29 9.53 -18.64
CA GLU A 197 9.94 8.22 -18.59
C GLU A 197 10.49 7.89 -17.20
N PHE A 198 10.74 6.62 -16.94
CA PHE A 198 11.42 6.16 -15.73
C PHE A 198 12.94 6.15 -15.93
N ILE A 199 13.67 6.75 -14.99
CA ILE A 199 15.13 6.83 -15.01
C ILE A 199 15.70 5.98 -13.88
N GLU A 200 16.70 5.16 -14.19
CA GLU A 200 17.37 4.31 -13.21
C GLU A 200 18.11 5.15 -12.17
N VAL A 201 17.89 4.83 -10.90
CA VAL A 201 18.56 5.43 -9.74
C VAL A 201 19.71 4.53 -9.33
N LEU A 202 20.94 4.97 -9.63
CA LEU A 202 22.14 4.27 -9.23
C LEU A 202 22.49 4.60 -7.77
N PHE A 203 22.36 3.62 -6.89
CA PHE A 203 22.90 3.73 -5.54
C PHE A 203 24.40 3.46 -5.55
N SER A 204 25.17 4.28 -4.84
CA SER A 204 26.57 3.95 -4.57
C SER A 204 26.63 2.62 -3.80
N SER A 205 27.67 1.81 -4.03
CA SER A 205 27.82 0.45 -3.47
C SER A 205 27.71 0.37 -1.94
N HIS A 206 27.84 1.49 -1.23
CA HIS A 206 27.65 1.59 0.22
C HIS A 206 26.18 1.56 0.68
N LEU A 207 25.20 1.75 -0.21
CA LEU A 207 23.76 1.80 0.10
C LEU A 207 22.99 0.53 -0.30
N LYS A 208 23.63 -0.45 -0.97
CA LYS A 208 23.00 -1.72 -1.39
C LYS A 208 22.49 -2.60 -0.22
N VAL A 209 22.78 -2.23 1.04
CA VAL A 209 22.32 -2.92 2.26
C VAL A 209 20.89 -2.50 2.69
N LEU A 210 20.27 -1.51 2.04
CA LEU A 210 18.95 -0.98 2.39
C LEU A 210 17.74 -1.80 1.89
N GLY A 211 17.92 -3.09 1.59
CA GLY A 211 16.84 -4.04 1.20
C GLY A 211 15.72 -4.24 2.24
N CYS A 212 15.64 -3.39 3.25
CA CYS A 212 14.66 -3.38 4.33
C CYS A 212 14.05 -1.99 4.49
N MET A 213 13.59 -1.36 3.40
CA MET A 213 12.67 -0.22 3.47
C MET A 213 11.22 -0.68 3.45
N THR A 214 10.83 -1.59 4.35
CA THR A 214 9.45 -1.62 4.82
C THR A 214 9.29 -0.49 5.81
N LYS A 215 8.55 0.56 5.44
CA LYS A 215 8.21 1.75 6.25
C LYS A 215 8.37 1.50 7.76
N LEU A 216 9.49 1.96 8.31
CA LEU A 216 9.65 2.22 9.73
C LEU A 216 9.49 3.74 9.90
N MET A 217 8.24 4.18 10.04
CA MET A 217 7.88 5.37 10.81
C MET A 217 6.40 5.33 11.17
#